data_AF-A0A5B0VSB2-F1
#
_entry.id   AF-A0A5B0VSB2-F1
#
_cell.length_a   1.000
_cell.length_b   1.000
_cell.length_c   1.000
_cell.angle_alpha   90.00
_cell.angle_beta   90.00
_cell.angle_gamma   90.00
#
_symmetry.space_group_name_H-M   'P 1'
#
loop_
_entity.id
_entity.type
_entity.pdbx_description
1 polymer ?
#
loop_
_entity_poly.entity_id
_entity_poly.type
_entity_poly.pdbx_seq_one_letter_code
_entity_poly.pdbx_strand_id
1 'polypeptide(L)' 'MTDRVSSFGRHLFGLSLATIAAIVIVVIWEYGLDYLDGTPFEELRYVIFGIAAIGLLSGLNSVMPKLMR' A
#
# COMPACT_ATOMS: atom_id res chain seq x y z
N MET A 1 -5.24 -30.74 12.96
CA MET A 1 -4.33 -29.73 13.57
C MET A 1 -3.62 -28.87 12.52
N THR A 2 -3.47 -29.35 11.28
CA THR A 2 -2.79 -28.70 10.14
C THR A 2 -3.52 -27.47 9.58
N ASP A 3 -4.85 -27.40 9.64
CA ASP A 3 -5.63 -26.25 9.11
C ASP A 3 -5.39 -24.92 9.85
N ARG A 4 -5.12 -24.98 11.17
CA ARG A 4 -4.89 -23.75 11.96
C ARG A 4 -3.55 -23.08 11.61
N VAL A 5 -2.55 -23.87 11.23
CA VAL A 5 -1.22 -23.36 10.84
C VAL A 5 -1.29 -22.62 9.51
N SER A 6 -2.06 -23.15 8.55
CA SER A 6 -2.33 -22.50 7.25
C SER A 6 -3.09 -21.18 7.41
N SER A 7 -4.12 -21.17 8.26
CA SER A 7 -4.88 -19.94 8.57
C SER A 7 -4.02 -18.89 9.26
N PHE A 8 -3.23 -19.27 10.28
CA PHE A 8 -2.36 -18.36 11.01
C PHE A 8 -1.28 -17.73 10.13
N GLY A 9 -0.66 -18.53 9.24
CA GLY A 9 0.32 -18.04 8.27
C GLY A 9 -0.28 -17.02 7.28
N ARG A 10 -1.49 -17.27 6.78
CA ARG A 10 -2.22 -16.31 5.92
C ARG A 10 -2.51 -14.99 6.64
N HIS A 11 -2.89 -15.03 7.92
CA HIS A 11 -3.14 -13.83 8.70
C HIS A 11 -1.86 -13.02 8.96
N LEU A 12 -0.76 -13.67 9.33
CA LEU A 12 0.54 -12.99 9.51
C LEU A 12 1.06 -12.37 8.22
N PHE A 13 0.91 -13.07 7.09
CA PHE A 13 1.30 -12.54 5.78
C PHE A 13 0.45 -11.33 5.38
N GLY A 14 -0.87 -11.40 5.60
CA GLY A 14 -1.73 -10.25 5.36
C GLY A 14 -1.40 -9.05 6.23
N LEU A 15 -1.06 -9.30 7.50
CA LEU A 15 -0.66 -8.25 8.45
C LEU A 15 0.66 -7.60 8.06
N SER A 16 1.67 -8.39 7.69
CA SER A 16 2.97 -7.85 7.28
C SER A 16 2.83 -7.04 5.99
N LEU A 17 2.04 -7.53 5.04
CA LEU A 17 1.78 -6.83 3.79
C LEU A 17 1.04 -5.50 4.00
N ALA A 18 0.03 -5.48 4.87
CA ALA A 18 -0.66 -4.25 5.26
C ALA A 18 0.26 -3.25 5.96
N THR A 19 1.16 -3.74 6.82
CA THR A 19 2.16 -2.92 7.52
C THR A 19 3.12 -2.27 6.53
N ILE A 20 3.63 -3.04 5.56
CA ILE A 20 4.51 -2.52 4.51
C ILE A 20 3.79 -1.45 3.69
N ALA A 21 2.53 -1.69 3.30
CA ALA A 21 1.74 -0.73 2.54
C ALA A 21 1.57 0.59 3.32
N ALA A 22 1.26 0.51 4.61
CA ALA A 22 1.16 1.70 5.46
C ALA A 22 2.48 2.48 5.54
N ILE A 23 3.61 1.78 5.73
CA ILE A 23 4.94 2.42 5.74
C ILE A 23 5.21 3.13 4.41
N VAL A 24 4.93 2.47 3.28
CA VAL A 24 5.13 3.05 1.94
C VAL A 24 4.28 4.31 1.76
N ILE A 25 3.01 4.29 2.19
CA ILE A 25 2.13 5.47 2.11
C ILE A 25 2.70 6.63 2.94
N VAL A 26 3.17 6.36 4.16
CA VAL A 26 3.79 7.39 5.01
C VAL A 26 5.07 7.94 4.38
N VAL A 27 5.93 7.09 3.83
CA VAL A 27 7.16 7.53 3.14
C VAL A 27 6.84 8.39 1.92
N ILE A 28 5.85 8.02 1.11
CA ILE A 28 5.43 8.83 -0.04
C ILE A 28 4.84 10.16 0.42
N TRP A 29 4.11 10.18 1.53
CA TRP A 29 3.57 11.41 2.10
C TRP A 29 4.68 12.37 2.56
N GLU A 30 5.63 11.87 3.34
CA GLU A 30 6.71 12.66 3.94
C GLU A 30 7.75 13.13 2.94
N TYR A 31 8.07 12.33 1.92
CA TYR A 31 9.19 12.62 1.01
C TYR A 31 8.76 12.74 -0.46
N GLY A 32 7.67 12.09 -0.86
CA GLY A 32 7.26 12.00 -2.26
C GLY A 32 6.57 13.27 -2.78
N LEU A 33 5.90 14.02 -1.91
CA LEU A 33 5.25 15.28 -2.29
C LEU A 33 6.26 16.38 -2.63
N ASP A 34 7.36 16.46 -1.88
CA ASP A 34 8.42 17.46 -2.07
C ASP A 34 9.11 17.33 -3.43
N TYR A 35 9.08 16.15 -4.06
CA TYR A 35 9.58 15.95 -5.43
C TYR A 35 8.76 16.70 -6.49
N LEU A 36 7.52 17.08 -6.19
CA LEU A 36 6.64 17.80 -7.10
C LEU A 36 6.75 19.32 -6.95
N ASP A 37 7.45 19.80 -5.94
CA ASP A 37 7.65 21.23 -5.73
C ASP A 37 8.51 21.82 -6.86
N GLY A 38 8.06 22.96 -7.41
CA GLY A 38 8.67 23.58 -8.58
C GLY A 38 8.36 22.90 -9.92
N THR A 39 7.54 21.83 -9.92
CA THR A 39 7.04 21.20 -11.15
C THR A 39 5.65 21.73 -11.52
N PRO A 40 5.20 21.61 -12.79
CA PRO A 40 3.83 21.95 -13.18
C PRO A 40 2.74 21.15 -12.43
N PHE A 41 3.11 20.09 -11.72
CA PHE A 41 2.22 19.22 -10.96
C PHE A 41 2.15 19.57 -9.47
N GLU A 42 2.82 20.63 -9.01
CA GLU A 42 2.84 21.06 -7.61
C GLU A 42 1.42 21.24 -7.03
N GLU A 43 0.54 21.91 -7.78
CA GLU A 43 -0.87 22.11 -7.38
C GLU A 43 -1.66 20.79 -7.28
N LEU A 44 -1.23 19.76 -8.00
CA LEU A 44 -1.87 18.45 -8.05
C LEU A 44 -1.22 17.43 -7.11
N ARG A 45 -0.20 17.80 -6.34
CA ARG A 45 0.59 16.87 -5.52
C ARG A 45 -0.27 16.00 -4.60
N TYR A 46 -1.28 16.57 -3.96
CA TYR A 46 -2.20 15.83 -3.08
C TYR A 46 -3.18 14.95 -3.86
N VAL A 47 -3.57 15.35 -5.07
CA VAL A 47 -4.43 14.54 -5.95
C VAL A 47 -3.65 13.32 -6.43
N ILE A 48 -2.39 13.53 -6.87
CA ILE A 48 -1.49 12.46 -7.29
C ILE A 48 -1.24 11.49 -6.14
N PHE A 49 -0.98 12.02 -4.93
CA PHE A 49 -0.85 11.19 -3.74
C PHE A 49 -2.11 10.37 -3.45
N GLY A 50 -3.29 11.00 -3.52
CA GLY A 50 -4.56 10.31 -3.30
C GLY A 50 -4.77 9.16 -4.30
N ILE A 51 -4.50 9.41 -5.58
CA ILE A 51 -4.58 8.39 -6.63
C ILE A 51 -3.55 7.27 -6.39
N ALA A 52 -2.32 7.62 -6.03
CA ALA A 52 -1.26 6.65 -5.75
C ALA A 52 -1.60 5.77 -4.54
N ALA A 53 -2.05 6.36 -3.44
CA ALA A 53 -2.44 5.64 -2.23
C ALA A 53 -3.64 4.72 -2.47
N ILE A 54 -4.70 5.23 -3.11
CA ILE A 54 -5.89 4.43 -3.46
C ILE A 54 -5.50 3.31 -4.46
N GLY A 55 -4.69 3.63 -5.46
CA GLY A 55 -4.21 2.66 -6.45
C GLY A 55 -3.38 1.55 -5.81
N LEU A 56 -2.47 1.88 -4.91
CA LEU A 56 -1.66 0.92 -4.15
C LEU A 56 -2.55 -0.01 -3.32
N LEU A 57 -3.48 0.55 -2.55
CA LEU A 57 -4.40 -0.23 -1.70
C LEU A 57 -5.35 -1.10 -2.53
N SER A 58 -5.85 -0.59 -3.64
CA SER A 58 -6.74 -1.32 -4.55
C SER A 58 -6.00 -2.46 -5.26
N GLY A 59 -4.74 -2.22 -5.67
CA GLY A 59 -3.85 -3.23 -6.22
C GLY A 59 -3.56 -4.34 -5.22
N LEU A 60 -3.21 -3.97 -3.98
CA LEU A 60 -3.05 -4.90 -2.87
C LEU A 60 -4.30 -5.74 -2.63
N ASN A 61 -5.47 -5.11 -2.53
CA ASN A 61 -6.74 -5.80 -2.33
C ASN A 61 -7.07 -6.77 -3.48
N SER A 62 -6.67 -6.45 -4.72
CA SER A 62 -6.91 -7.28 -5.89
C SER A 62 -5.94 -8.47 -6.01
N VAL A 63 -4.70 -8.30 -5.54
CA VAL A 63 -3.63 -9.33 -5.61
C VAL A 63 -3.68 -10.27 -4.42
N MET A 64 -4.02 -9.76 -3.24
CA MET A 64 -4.08 -10.53 -1.99
C MET A 64 -4.91 -11.82 -2.08
N PRO A 65 -6.14 -11.85 -2.63
CA PRO A 65 -6.89 -13.10 -2.78
C PRO A 65 -6.29 -14.08 -3.79
N LYS A 66 -5.49 -13.62 -4.76
CA LYS A 66 -4.75 -14.51 -5.69
C LYS A 66 -3.51 -15.10 -5.03
N LEU A 67 -2.84 -14.33 -4.17
CA LEU A 67 -1.62 -14.75 -3.48
C LEU A 67 -1.90 -15.68 -2.29
N MET A 68 -3.09 -15.55 -1.69
CA MET A 68 -3.54 -16.34 -0.54
C MET A 68 -4.38 -17.57 -0.93
N ARG A 69 -4.51 -17.87 -2.22
CA ARG A 69 -5.19 -19.04 -2.76
C ARG A 69 -4.22 -20.22 -2.86
#